data_AF-A0AAJ0CEG5-F1
#
_entry.id   AF-A0AAJ0CEG5-F1
#
_cell.length_a   1.000
_cell.length_b   1.000
_cell.length_c   1.000
_cell.angle_alpha   90.00
_cell.angle_beta   90.00
_cell.angle_gamma   90.00
#
_symmetry.space_group_name_H-M   'P 1'
#
loop_
_entity.id
_entity.type
_entity.pdbx_description
1 polymer ?
#
loop_
_entity_poly.entity_id
_entity_poly.type
_entity_poly.pdbx_seq_one_letter_code
_entity_poly.pdbx_strand_id
1 'polypeptide(L)'
;MATTGLGQQGHPPPTPPVDALAAPDISFRHPGYEGESNQLLRLPRVDTEDNQEFGIHHKTALVACEIVAGNRFDEGYLSPHRTGQPIQTLMDGVLTQDQYYFIIDGCKEPYPVVPNFRDWQFPHGRIPK
;
A
#
# COMPACT_ATOMS: atom_id res chain seq x y z
N MET A 1 -21.28 5.99 -35.76
CA MET A 1 -20.37 4.85 -35.59
C MET A 1 -19.97 4.83 -34.12
N ALA A 2 -20.54 3.91 -33.34
CA ALA A 2 -20.25 3.74 -31.92
C ALA A 2 -19.44 2.45 -31.78
N THR A 3 -18.18 2.58 -31.38
CA THR A 3 -17.30 1.44 -31.14
C THR A 3 -17.52 1.01 -29.70
N THR A 4 -18.23 -0.09 -29.53
CA THR A 4 -18.46 -0.76 -28.24
C THR A 4 -17.12 -1.22 -27.68
N GLY A 5 -16.72 -0.64 -26.53
CA GLY A 5 -15.58 -1.14 -25.76
C GLY A 5 -15.89 -2.55 -25.25
N LEU A 6 -15.10 -3.53 -25.69
CA LEU A 6 -15.10 -4.87 -25.11
C LEU A 6 -14.65 -4.74 -23.65
N GLY A 7 -15.59 -4.94 -22.72
CA GLY A 7 -15.27 -5.12 -21.32
C GLY A 7 -14.33 -6.31 -21.19
N GLN A 8 -13.11 -6.05 -20.74
CA GLN A 8 -12.18 -7.10 -20.31
C GLN A 8 -12.89 -7.87 -19.21
N GLN A 9 -13.26 -9.13 -19.52
CA GLN A 9 -13.79 -10.07 -18.55
C GLN A 9 -12.67 -10.29 -17.52
N GLY A 10 -12.85 -9.77 -16.30
CA GLY A 10 -11.87 -9.95 -15.24
C GLY A 10 -11.72 -11.44 -14.94
N HIS A 11 -10.60 -12.02 -15.35
CA HIS A 11 -10.21 -13.34 -14.87
C HIS A 11 -10.10 -13.26 -13.34
N PRO A 12 -10.58 -14.29 -12.59
CA PRO A 12 -10.35 -14.33 -11.16
C PRO A 12 -8.83 -14.24 -10.92
N PRO A 13 -8.39 -13.45 -9.93
CA PRO A 13 -6.97 -13.36 -9.64
C PRO A 13 -6.43 -14.78 -9.41
N PRO A 14 -5.27 -15.12 -10.01
CA PRO A 14 -4.69 -16.44 -9.85
C PRO A 14 -4.50 -16.72 -8.37
N THR A 15 -4.93 -17.91 -7.93
CA THR A 15 -4.72 -18.32 -6.54
C THR A 15 -3.21 -18.46 -6.33
N PRO A 16 -2.63 -17.80 -5.32
CA PRO A 16 -1.20 -17.95 -5.06
C PRO A 16 -0.87 -19.44 -4.85
N PRO A 17 0.17 -19.98 -5.50
CA PRO A 17 0.70 -21.28 -5.15
C PRO A 17 1.02 -21.32 -3.65
N VAL A 18 0.89 -22.49 -3.01
CA VAL A 18 1.22 -22.65 -1.59
C VAL A 18 2.65 -22.17 -1.28
N ASP A 19 3.57 -22.33 -2.24
CA ASP A 19 4.95 -21.86 -2.13
C ASP A 19 5.07 -20.32 -2.14
N ALA A 20 4.15 -19.60 -2.81
CA ALA A 20 4.13 -18.14 -2.78
C ALA A 20 3.72 -17.60 -1.40
N LEU A 21 2.93 -18.36 -0.63
CA LEU A 21 2.61 -18.03 0.77
C LEU A 21 3.79 -18.27 1.72
N ALA A 22 4.84 -18.98 1.29
CA ALA A 22 6.05 -19.17 2.07
C ALA A 22 7.05 -18.02 1.89
N ALA A 23 6.85 -17.14 0.90
CA ALA A 23 7.68 -15.95 0.71
C ALA A 23 7.47 -14.96 1.87
N PRO A 24 8.51 -14.24 2.29
CA PRO A 24 8.38 -13.25 3.35
C PRO A 24 7.46 -12.10 2.91
N ASP A 25 6.65 -11.63 3.85
CA ASP A 25 5.80 -10.46 3.68
C ASP A 25 6.61 -9.21 3.29
N ILE A 26 5.99 -8.33 2.51
CA ILE A 26 6.54 -7.01 2.23
C ILE A 26 6.29 -6.11 3.45
N SER A 27 7.36 -5.46 3.91
CA SER A 27 7.33 -4.56 5.07
C SER A 27 7.15 -3.10 4.66
N PHE A 28 6.11 -2.46 5.19
CA PHE A 28 5.87 -1.03 4.99
C PHE A 28 6.26 -0.26 6.24
N ARG A 29 7.13 0.75 6.05
CA ARG A 29 7.85 1.40 7.14
C ARG A 29 7.56 2.90 7.23
N HIS A 30 7.67 3.40 8.45
CA HIS A 30 7.59 4.80 8.80
C HIS A 30 8.99 5.44 8.70
N PRO A 31 9.16 6.56 7.97
CA PRO A 31 10.46 7.20 7.79
C PRO A 31 10.98 7.92 9.05
N GLY A 32 10.14 8.50 9.91
CA GLY A 32 10.56 9.15 11.16
C GLY A 32 11.06 8.26 12.31
N TYR A 33 10.81 6.94 12.31
CA TYR A 33 11.21 6.02 13.39
C TYR A 33 12.43 5.17 13.03
N GLU A 34 13.14 4.63 14.02
CA GLU A 34 14.37 3.84 13.85
C GLU A 34 14.22 2.38 14.26
N GLY A 35 15.10 1.53 13.73
CA GLY A 35 15.15 0.11 14.08
C GLY A 35 13.82 -0.60 13.84
N GLU A 36 13.40 -1.44 14.78
CA GLU A 36 12.15 -2.22 14.70
C GLU A 36 10.88 -1.39 14.95
N SER A 37 11.02 -0.18 15.51
CA SER A 37 9.89 0.70 15.79
C SER A 37 9.32 1.39 14.54
N ASN A 38 10.00 1.25 13.41
CA ASN A 38 9.59 1.87 12.15
C ASN A 38 8.62 1.04 11.33
N GLN A 39 8.13 -0.09 11.84
CA GLN A 39 7.18 -0.92 11.10
C GLN A 39 5.74 -0.40 11.22
N LEU A 40 5.10 -0.10 10.09
CA LEU A 40 3.67 0.23 10.06
C LEU A 40 2.83 -1.03 9.93
N LEU A 41 3.10 -1.82 8.90
CA LEU A 41 2.35 -3.03 8.57
C LEU A 41 3.18 -3.96 7.68
N ARG A 42 2.77 -5.22 7.64
CA ARG A 42 3.28 -6.22 6.69
C ARG A 42 2.11 -6.78 5.91
N LEU A 43 2.34 -7.04 4.63
CA LEU A 43 1.33 -7.62 3.75
C LEU A 43 1.92 -8.81 3.01
N PRO A 44 1.15 -9.90 2.87
CA PRO A 44 1.60 -11.08 2.14
C PRO A 44 1.62 -10.82 0.63
N ARG A 45 2.50 -11.54 -0.07
CA ARG A 45 2.68 -11.45 -1.52
C ARG A 45 1.62 -12.27 -2.26
N VAL A 46 0.44 -11.70 -2.46
CA VAL A 46 -0.74 -12.40 -3.01
C VAL A 46 -1.16 -11.95 -4.41
N ASP A 47 -0.60 -10.85 -4.90
CA ASP A 47 -0.91 -10.29 -6.22
C ASP A 47 0.19 -10.61 -7.22
N THR A 48 -0.14 -10.74 -8.51
CA THR A 48 0.84 -10.96 -9.57
C THR A 48 0.33 -10.43 -10.91
N GLU A 49 1.24 -9.93 -11.74
CA GLU A 49 1.00 -9.65 -13.14
C GLU A 49 1.52 -10.83 -13.97
N ASP A 50 0.66 -11.38 -14.84
CA ASP A 50 1.00 -12.47 -15.77
C ASP A 50 1.71 -13.69 -15.13
N ASN A 51 1.44 -13.98 -13.85
CA ASN A 51 2.07 -15.06 -13.07
C ASN A 51 3.61 -15.01 -13.04
N GLN A 52 4.23 -13.83 -13.14
CA GLN A 52 5.69 -13.69 -13.12
C GLN A 52 6.26 -13.78 -11.70
N GLU A 53 5.93 -12.79 -10.87
CA GLU A 53 6.41 -12.65 -9.50
C GLU A 53 5.23 -12.25 -8.61
N PHE A 54 5.18 -12.80 -7.40
CA PHE A 54 4.17 -12.46 -6.41
C PHE A 54 4.61 -11.26 -5.56
N GLY A 55 3.68 -10.34 -5.39
CA GLY A 55 3.87 -9.08 -4.69
C GLY A 55 2.55 -8.56 -4.15
N ILE A 56 2.43 -7.25 -4.04
CA ILE A 56 1.20 -6.59 -3.60
C ILE A 56 0.81 -5.52 -4.60
N HIS A 57 -0.48 -5.46 -4.92
CA HIS A 57 -1.06 -4.40 -5.72
C HIS A 57 -0.79 -3.02 -5.09
N HIS A 58 -0.15 -2.13 -5.86
CA HIS A 58 0.39 -0.88 -5.36
C HIS A 58 -0.66 -0.03 -4.64
N LYS A 59 -1.80 0.23 -5.26
CA LYS A 59 -2.85 1.04 -4.63
C LYS A 59 -3.39 0.44 -3.33
N THR A 60 -3.42 -0.89 -3.21
CA THR A 60 -3.83 -1.58 -1.99
C THR A 60 -2.85 -1.30 -0.85
N ALA A 61 -1.56 -1.42 -1.11
CA ALA A 61 -0.51 -1.12 -0.15
C ALA A 61 -0.50 0.36 0.27
N LEU A 62 -0.66 1.27 -0.69
CA LEU A 62 -0.72 2.71 -0.42
C LEU A 62 -1.91 3.05 0.50
N VAL A 63 -3.12 2.62 0.14
CA VAL A 63 -4.33 2.89 0.92
C VAL A 63 -4.22 2.31 2.33
N ALA A 64 -3.64 1.12 2.50
CA ALA A 64 -3.41 0.55 3.82
C ALA A 64 -2.49 1.44 4.68
N CYS A 65 -1.41 1.97 4.10
CA CYS A 65 -0.52 2.89 4.80
C CYS A 65 -1.22 4.21 5.15
N GLU A 66 -2.01 4.78 4.24
CA GLU A 66 -2.77 6.02 4.47
C GLU A 66 -3.79 5.89 5.61
N ILE A 67 -4.46 4.74 5.71
CA ILE A 67 -5.37 4.42 6.82
C ILE A 67 -4.60 4.40 8.13
N VAL A 68 -3.50 3.64 8.20
CA VAL A 68 -2.67 3.50 9.40
C VAL A 68 -2.02 4.83 9.80
N ALA A 69 -1.74 5.72 8.85
CA ALA A 69 -1.27 7.08 9.09
C ALA A 69 -2.40 8.07 9.48
N GLY A 70 -3.57 7.58 9.89
CA GLY A 70 -4.66 8.41 10.36
C GLY A 70 -5.51 9.01 9.24
N ASN A 71 -5.80 8.22 8.19
CA ASN A 71 -6.57 8.64 7.01
C ASN A 71 -5.90 9.76 6.19
N ARG A 72 -4.57 9.74 6.07
CA ARG A 72 -3.80 10.73 5.28
C ARG A 72 -3.87 10.42 3.77
N PHE A 73 -5.09 10.30 3.27
CA PHE A 73 -5.36 9.99 1.87
C PHE A 73 -4.87 11.11 0.96
N ASP A 74 -4.27 10.75 -0.17
CA ASP A 74 -3.78 11.66 -1.22
C ASP A 74 -2.62 12.58 -0.76
N GLU A 75 -2.08 12.38 0.44
CA GLU A 75 -0.98 13.18 1.02
C GLU A 75 0.38 12.46 0.99
N GLY A 76 0.40 11.16 0.68
CA GLY A 76 1.61 10.34 0.78
C GLY A 76 1.88 9.44 -0.42
N TYR A 77 3.08 8.85 -0.42
CA TYR A 77 3.57 7.97 -1.47
C TYR A 77 4.49 6.88 -0.91
N LEU A 78 4.69 5.82 -1.68
CA LEU A 78 5.63 4.76 -1.35
C LEU A 78 7.00 5.02 -1.99
N SER A 79 8.07 4.75 -1.25
CA SER A 79 9.46 4.90 -1.68
C SER A 79 10.28 3.67 -1.30
N PRO A 80 11.29 3.26 -2.09
CA PRO A 80 12.20 2.18 -1.69
C PRO A 80 13.16 2.61 -0.57
N HIS A 81 13.24 3.92 -0.30
CA HIS A 81 14.20 4.51 0.62
C HIS A 81 13.49 5.38 1.66
N ARG A 82 14.11 5.49 2.84
CA ARG A 82 13.62 6.29 3.98
C ARG A 82 13.39 7.77 3.62
N THR A 83 14.17 8.27 2.68
CA THR A 83 14.00 9.57 2.04
C THR A 83 14.14 9.38 0.54
N GLY A 84 13.45 10.20 -0.25
CA GLY A 84 13.61 10.20 -1.70
C GLY A 84 12.30 10.22 -2.44
N GLN A 85 12.40 9.88 -3.72
CA GLN A 85 11.32 10.00 -4.69
C GLN A 85 10.33 8.82 -4.61
N PRO A 86 9.09 9.02 -5.07
CA PRO A 86 8.13 7.94 -5.20
C PRO A 86 8.63 6.81 -6.09
N ILE A 87 8.15 5.59 -5.83
CA ILE A 87 8.32 4.46 -6.75
C ILE A 87 7.66 4.77 -8.10
N GLN A 88 8.22 4.19 -9.17
CA GLN A 88 7.71 4.37 -10.53
C GLN A 88 6.65 3.33 -10.93
N THR A 89 6.47 2.28 -10.12
CA THR A 89 5.41 1.28 -10.35
C THR A 89 4.06 1.97 -10.40
N LEU A 90 3.26 1.67 -11.43
CA LEU A 90 1.92 2.25 -11.60
C LEU A 90 1.01 1.86 -10.43
N MET A 91 -0.06 2.64 -10.20
CA MET A 91 -1.01 2.38 -9.10
C MET A 91 -1.71 1.02 -9.23
N ASP A 92 -1.94 0.58 -10.47
CA ASP A 92 -2.52 -0.74 -10.77
C ASP A 92 -1.45 -1.85 -10.92
N GLY A 93 -0.19 -1.51 -10.64
CA GLY A 93 0.93 -2.44 -10.77
C GLY A 93 1.22 -3.24 -9.50
N VAL A 94 2.13 -4.21 -9.59
CA VAL A 94 2.55 -5.06 -8.46
C VAL A 94 3.90 -4.64 -7.88
N LEU A 95 3.94 -4.51 -6.55
CA LEU A 95 5.13 -4.22 -5.75
C LEU A 95 5.81 -5.51 -5.33
N THR A 96 7.09 -5.68 -5.65
CA THR A 96 7.82 -6.94 -5.40
C THR A 96 9.03 -6.82 -4.49
N GLN A 97 9.45 -5.61 -4.10
CA GLN A 97 10.56 -5.45 -3.15
C GLN A 97 10.15 -5.84 -1.73
N ASP A 98 11.13 -6.22 -0.90
CA ASP A 98 10.89 -6.66 0.47
C ASP A 98 10.42 -5.55 1.41
N GLN A 99 10.68 -4.30 1.07
CA GLN A 99 10.26 -3.17 1.89
C GLN A 99 10.03 -1.89 1.11
N TYR A 100 9.14 -1.07 1.66
CA TYR A 100 8.88 0.29 1.22
C TYR A 100 8.70 1.21 2.43
N TYR A 101 8.91 2.51 2.22
CA TYR A 101 8.61 3.56 3.19
C TYR A 101 7.40 4.35 2.73
N PHE A 102 6.46 4.60 3.63
CA PHE A 102 5.34 5.51 3.39
C PHE A 102 5.74 6.92 3.81
N ILE A 103 5.89 7.82 2.85
CA ILE A 103 6.35 9.21 3.06
C ILE A 103 5.14 10.13 2.84
N ILE A 104 4.97 11.12 3.70
CA ILE A 104 3.93 12.15 3.58
C ILE A 104 4.58 13.48 3.22
N ASP A 105 4.18 14.08 2.10
CA ASP A 105 4.77 15.31 1.60
C ASP A 105 4.52 16.49 2.55
N GLY A 106 5.59 17.25 2.84
CA GLY A 106 5.50 18.44 3.69
C GLY A 106 5.17 18.15 5.17
N CYS A 107 5.09 16.89 5.58
CA CYS A 107 4.86 16.54 6.98
C CYS A 107 6.17 16.62 7.79
N LYS A 108 6.09 17.12 9.03
CA LYS A 108 7.21 16.96 9.97
C LYS A 108 7.21 15.55 10.50
N GLU A 109 8.30 14.84 10.25
CA GLU A 109 8.55 13.52 10.83
C GLU A 109 8.73 13.59 12.36
N PRO A 110 8.25 12.59 13.13
CA PRO A 110 7.38 11.51 12.69
C PRO A 110 5.90 11.93 12.58
N TYR A 111 5.16 11.40 11.60
CA TYR A 111 3.71 11.57 11.54
C TYR A 111 3.01 10.60 12.51
N PRO A 112 1.79 10.94 12.99
CA PRO A 112 1.06 10.07 13.90
C PRO A 112 0.63 8.77 13.21
N VAL A 113 0.77 7.66 13.93
CA VAL A 113 0.26 6.34 13.53
C VAL A 113 -0.97 6.01 14.37
N VAL A 114 -2.01 5.49 13.73
CA VAL A 114 -3.29 5.11 14.32
C VAL A 114 -3.42 3.59 14.25
N PRO A 115 -2.83 2.84 15.20
CA PRO A 115 -2.75 1.39 15.12
C PRO A 115 -4.04 0.68 15.56
N ASN A 116 -4.98 1.40 16.17
CA ASN A 116 -6.23 0.82 16.66
C ASN A 116 -7.40 1.78 16.55
N PHE A 117 -8.60 1.20 16.61
CA PHE A 117 -9.86 1.90 16.39
C PHE A 117 -10.20 2.97 17.44
N ARG A 118 -9.62 2.89 18.65
CA ARG A 118 -9.86 3.91 19.71
C ARG A 118 -9.16 5.22 19.40
N ASP A 119 -8.03 5.15 18.71
CA ASP A 119 -7.24 6.31 18.30
C ASP A 119 -7.71 6.88 16.95
N TRP A 120 -8.68 6.22 16.31
CA TRP A 120 -9.20 6.63 15.01
C TRP A 120 -10.13 7.83 15.15
N GLN A 121 -9.70 8.96 14.61
CA GLN A 121 -10.57 10.10 14.40
C GLN A 121 -11.41 9.86 13.16
N PHE A 122 -12.71 9.63 13.35
CA PHE A 122 -13.65 9.60 12.24
C PHE A 122 -13.70 10.99 11.59
N PRO A 123 -13.64 11.08 10.26
CA PRO A 123 -13.91 12.33 9.56
C PRO A 123 -15.40 12.68 9.75
N HIS A 124 -15.71 13.35 10.85
CA HIS A 124 -17.03 13.91 11.12
C HIS A 124 -17.25 15.06 10.13
N GLY A 125 -17.76 14.71 8.95
CA GLY A 125 -18.00 15.66 7.86
C GLY A 125 -18.61 15.05 6.59
N ARG A 126 -18.66 13.72 6.46
CA ARG A 126 -19.32 13.02 5.33
C ARG A 126 -20.02 11.73 5.80
N ILE A 127 -21.02 11.88 6.66
CA ILE A 127 -21.99 10.80 6.92
C ILE A 127 -23.22 11.10 6.02
N PRO A 128 -23.67 10.16 5.17
CA PRO A 128 -24.97 10.28 4.52
C PRO A 128 -26.06 10.45 5.58
N LYS A 129 -26.99 11.39 5.37
CA LYS A 129 -28.22 11.44 6.17
C LYS A 129 -29.09 10.21 5.91
#